data_AF-A0A519V4K3-F1
#
_entry.id   AF-A0A519V4K3-F1
#
_cell.length_a   1.000
_cell.length_b   1.000
_cell.length_c   1.000
_cell.angle_alpha   90.00
_cell.angle_beta   90.00
_cell.angle_gamma   90.00
#
_symmetry.space_group_name_H-M   'P 1'
#
loop_
_entity.id
_entity.type
_entity.pdbx_description
1 polymer ?
#
loop_
_entity_poly.entity_id
_entity_poly.type
_entity_poly.pdbx_seq_one_letter_code
_entity_poly.pdbx_strand_id
1 'polypeptide(L)'
;MKKLLLLLLFFPSILFAQVTPGRYKLKLATANLYMELTSSNFIRVADDCRANDRNCGKQVWQILTVRGKPNTFQITLVGSGKYLTWDNEPQVSSSVSLQTRYSVEKIKFQYFLIIPNDKGSYQIQPATESTSSNDYYLGANVLAGAHFGVSLFNKTATGNIKNAWIFALPITPLAPQASPSVVVAPPSDNKIDVDFKTGADNLEMKPFQDNVEIRVILRNKADAILQNANKGQSWPNNSLKRVTIPLPADITVDDIRELHVYRNRKIGGNPTTTIFNIAEKDNWNVDKITSTAKIREGGILKSYKFGDFISPSGSSNPLFRFVFEGGDGKSEGQVFKGFLSAHATTIINTARSAITANPIIRIETFTGGDDLRGGNDNLNVLVRLKIRPVRNIAVNNINSGQKWGNFSEHKFTKPLTVPPFTFDDIEDIILRHTGGRGTGADDWHLDKLKITLTIAGETRVLVDEVGAPIHYFGGDSRSKIFQINK
;
A
#
# COMPACT_ATOMS: atom_id res chain seq x y z
N MET A 1 -30.82 -48.66 -27.39
CA MET A 1 -30.09 -47.50 -26.83
C MET A 1 -30.98 -46.25 -26.70
N LYS A 2 -32.05 -46.29 -25.89
CA LYS A 2 -32.94 -45.11 -25.67
C LYS A 2 -33.52 -45.02 -24.24
N LYS A 3 -32.99 -45.77 -23.27
CA LYS A 3 -33.52 -45.81 -21.88
C LYS A 3 -32.50 -45.42 -20.79
N LEU A 4 -31.34 -44.86 -21.14
CA LEU A 4 -30.29 -44.51 -20.18
C LEU A 4 -30.02 -42.99 -20.04
N LEU A 5 -30.88 -42.12 -20.59
CA LEU A 5 -30.66 -40.66 -20.60
C LEU A 5 -31.57 -39.86 -19.65
N LEU A 6 -32.47 -40.50 -18.90
CA LEU A 6 -33.47 -39.79 -18.07
C LEU A 6 -33.24 -39.92 -16.55
N LEU A 7 -32.08 -40.43 -16.11
CA LEU A 7 -31.77 -40.61 -14.67
C LEU A 7 -30.77 -39.58 -14.11
N LEU A 8 -30.39 -38.56 -14.88
CA LEU A 8 -29.43 -37.51 -14.47
C LEU A 8 -30.07 -36.14 -14.18
N LEU A 9 -31.41 -36.00 -14.29
CA LEU A 9 -32.11 -34.73 -14.11
C LEU A 9 -32.82 -34.54 -12.74
N PHE A 10 -32.69 -35.50 -11.81
CA PHE A 10 -33.33 -35.43 -10.50
C PHE A 10 -32.41 -35.82 -9.33
N PHE A 11 -31.10 -35.58 -9.44
CA PHE A 11 -30.33 -35.39 -8.22
C PHE A 11 -30.51 -33.91 -7.82
N PRO A 12 -31.27 -33.58 -6.77
CA PRO A 12 -31.04 -32.32 -6.09
C PRO A 12 -29.57 -32.38 -5.71
N SER A 13 -28.72 -31.67 -6.44
CA SER A 13 -27.36 -31.40 -6.01
C SER A 13 -27.54 -30.74 -4.66
N ILE A 14 -27.33 -31.52 -3.60
CA ILE A 14 -27.25 -31.05 -2.23
C ILE A 14 -26.04 -30.13 -2.25
N LEU A 15 -26.29 -28.87 -2.61
CA LEU A 15 -25.33 -27.80 -2.53
C LEU A 15 -25.11 -27.62 -1.04
N PHE A 16 -24.11 -28.33 -0.51
CA PHE A 16 -23.59 -28.06 0.81
C PHE A 16 -23.31 -26.56 0.84
N ALA A 17 -24.00 -25.85 1.74
CA ALA A 17 -23.86 -24.42 1.88
C ALA A 17 -22.38 -24.11 2.17
N GLN A 18 -21.65 -23.66 1.15
CA GLN A 18 -20.28 -23.21 1.33
C GLN A 18 -20.33 -21.85 2.02
N VAL A 19 -19.45 -21.64 2.99
CA VAL A 19 -19.28 -20.31 3.60
C VAL A 19 -18.79 -19.36 2.52
N THR A 20 -19.56 -18.30 2.28
CA THR A 20 -19.16 -17.21 1.39
C THR A 20 -18.42 -16.13 2.18
N PRO A 21 -17.45 -15.42 1.57
CA PRO A 21 -16.84 -14.24 2.20
C PRO A 21 -17.91 -13.24 2.65
N GLY A 22 -17.80 -12.76 3.87
CA GLY A 22 -18.86 -11.93 4.46
C GLY A 22 -18.68 -11.67 5.95
N ARG A 23 -19.64 -10.97 6.55
CA ARG A 23 -19.68 -10.69 7.98
C ARG A 23 -20.63 -11.64 8.68
N TYR A 24 -20.17 -12.24 9.76
CA TYR A 24 -20.92 -13.23 10.51
C TYR A 24 -20.73 -13.02 12.02
N LYS A 25 -21.73 -13.44 12.80
CA LYS A 25 -21.54 -13.81 14.19
C LYS A 25 -21.29 -15.31 14.24
N LEU A 26 -20.19 -15.73 14.88
CA LEU A 26 -19.86 -17.16 15.00
C LEU A 26 -20.51 -17.70 16.28
N LYS A 27 -21.62 -18.41 16.11
CA LYS A 27 -22.40 -19.03 17.21
C LYS A 27 -21.95 -20.46 17.43
N LEU A 28 -21.77 -20.91 18.67
CA LEU A 28 -21.57 -22.34 18.95
C LEU A 28 -22.83 -23.13 18.62
N ALA A 29 -22.73 -24.21 17.84
CA ALA A 29 -23.91 -24.94 17.36
C ALA A 29 -24.78 -25.52 18.49
N THR A 30 -24.16 -25.90 19.60
CA THR A 30 -24.84 -26.53 20.75
C THR A 30 -25.17 -25.56 21.88
N ALA A 31 -24.87 -24.27 21.74
CA ALA A 31 -25.08 -23.27 22.79
C ALA A 31 -25.54 -21.94 22.18
N ASN A 32 -26.34 -21.15 22.90
CA ASN A 32 -26.71 -19.82 22.39
C ASN A 32 -25.62 -18.76 22.65
N LEU A 33 -24.35 -19.14 22.43
CA LEU A 33 -23.18 -18.34 22.72
C LEU A 33 -22.40 -18.03 21.45
N TYR A 34 -21.84 -16.83 21.40
CA TYR A 34 -21.19 -16.23 20.24
C TYR A 34 -19.75 -15.87 20.58
N MET A 35 -18.86 -16.04 19.61
CA MET A 35 -17.47 -15.64 19.73
C MET A 35 -17.34 -14.13 19.88
N GLU A 36 -16.68 -13.69 20.95
CA GLU A 36 -16.57 -12.29 21.38
C GLU A 36 -15.13 -11.94 21.76
N LEU A 37 -14.67 -10.74 21.39
CA LEU A 37 -13.45 -10.14 21.95
C LEU A 37 -13.76 -9.33 23.22
N THR A 38 -13.11 -9.64 24.34
CA THR A 38 -13.20 -8.84 25.57
C THR A 38 -12.40 -7.54 25.48
N SER A 39 -12.61 -6.65 26.45
CA SER A 39 -11.76 -5.46 26.64
C SER A 39 -10.29 -5.78 26.93
N SER A 40 -9.99 -6.96 27.48
CA SER A 40 -8.63 -7.45 27.75
C SER A 40 -7.96 -8.13 26.55
N ASN A 41 -8.53 -8.01 25.33
CA ASN A 41 -8.10 -8.71 24.12
C ASN A 41 -8.15 -10.24 24.22
N PHE A 42 -8.94 -10.78 25.14
CA PHE A 42 -9.18 -12.21 25.27
C PHE A 42 -10.38 -12.61 24.39
N ILE A 43 -10.27 -13.71 23.64
CA ILE A 43 -11.38 -14.21 22.82
C ILE A 43 -12.15 -15.22 23.65
N ARG A 44 -13.44 -14.99 23.84
CA ARG A 44 -14.34 -15.83 24.64
C ARG A 44 -15.63 -16.14 23.89
N VAL A 45 -16.51 -16.91 24.52
CA VAL A 45 -17.91 -17.02 24.11
C VAL A 45 -18.84 -16.30 25.08
N ALA A 46 -19.82 -15.56 24.57
CA ALA A 46 -20.76 -14.76 25.34
C ALA A 46 -22.17 -14.84 24.75
N ASP A 47 -23.19 -14.41 25.48
CA ASP A 47 -24.55 -14.30 24.96
C ASP A 47 -24.61 -13.35 23.76
N ASP A 48 -25.63 -13.50 22.93
CA ASP A 48 -25.81 -12.62 21.77
C ASP A 48 -25.90 -11.16 22.21
N CYS A 49 -25.09 -10.30 21.60
CA CYS A 49 -25.21 -8.88 21.80
C CYS A 49 -26.58 -8.40 21.25
N ARG A 50 -27.34 -7.66 22.06
CA ARG A 50 -28.61 -7.07 21.62
C ARG A 50 -28.35 -5.91 20.67
N ALA A 51 -29.25 -5.66 19.72
CA ALA A 51 -29.08 -4.67 18.65
C ALA A 51 -28.72 -3.23 19.11
N ASN A 52 -28.97 -2.89 20.38
CA ASN A 52 -28.69 -1.57 20.96
C ASN A 52 -27.44 -1.55 21.85
N ASP A 53 -26.73 -2.67 22.00
CA ASP A 53 -25.49 -2.72 22.77
C ASP A 53 -24.34 -2.17 21.91
N ARG A 54 -23.69 -1.11 22.40
CA ARG A 54 -22.50 -0.50 21.77
C ARG A 54 -21.36 -1.52 21.58
N ASN A 55 -21.41 -2.66 22.28
CA ASN A 55 -20.42 -3.71 22.20
C ASN A 55 -20.66 -4.72 21.07
N CYS A 56 -21.72 -4.60 20.28
CA CYS A 56 -22.02 -5.61 19.25
C CYS A 56 -20.90 -5.83 18.22
N GLY A 57 -20.09 -4.81 17.94
CA GLY A 57 -18.93 -4.95 17.05
C GLY A 57 -17.91 -6.00 17.51
N LYS A 58 -17.88 -6.34 18.81
CA LYS A 58 -16.97 -7.36 19.39
C LYS A 58 -17.35 -8.81 19.02
N GLN A 59 -18.55 -9.03 18.47
CA GLN A 59 -19.05 -10.34 18.07
C GLN A 59 -19.18 -10.50 16.54
N VAL A 60 -18.80 -9.48 15.76
CA VAL A 60 -18.91 -9.50 14.29
C VAL A 60 -17.56 -9.76 13.66
N TRP A 61 -17.47 -10.85 12.93
CA TRP A 61 -16.26 -11.34 12.31
C TRP A 61 -16.40 -11.34 10.79
N GLN A 62 -15.37 -10.89 10.10
CA GLN A 62 -15.28 -10.87 8.66
C GLN A 62 -14.47 -12.10 8.20
N ILE A 63 -15.08 -12.85 7.28
CA ILE A 63 -14.49 -14.03 6.64
C ILE A 63 -14.01 -13.60 5.26
N LEU A 64 -12.73 -13.86 4.98
CA LEU A 64 -12.04 -13.47 3.75
C LEU A 64 -11.41 -14.69 3.10
N THR A 65 -11.51 -14.84 1.79
CA THR A 65 -10.81 -15.89 1.04
C THR A 65 -9.33 -15.54 0.85
N VAL A 66 -8.47 -16.55 0.87
CA VAL A 66 -7.04 -16.40 0.57
C VAL A 66 -6.80 -16.61 -0.93
N ARG A 67 -6.26 -15.59 -1.60
CA ARG A 67 -5.96 -15.64 -3.04
C ARG A 67 -4.99 -16.80 -3.33
N GLY A 68 -5.36 -17.66 -4.28
CA GLY A 68 -4.55 -18.80 -4.70
C GLY A 68 -4.59 -20.01 -3.76
N LYS A 69 -5.34 -19.96 -2.65
CA LYS A 69 -5.55 -21.09 -1.73
C LYS A 69 -7.05 -21.40 -1.61
N PRO A 70 -7.59 -22.33 -2.41
CA PRO A 70 -9.02 -22.66 -2.35
C PRO A 70 -9.41 -23.16 -0.96
N ASN A 71 -10.63 -22.83 -0.52
CA ASN A 71 -11.18 -23.22 0.79
C ASN A 71 -10.36 -22.78 2.02
N THR A 72 -9.43 -21.85 1.82
CA THR A 72 -8.61 -21.26 2.88
C THR A 72 -9.08 -19.84 3.16
N PHE A 73 -9.27 -19.53 4.43
CA PHE A 73 -9.88 -18.30 4.89
C PHE A 73 -9.00 -17.58 5.91
N GLN A 74 -9.14 -16.26 5.95
CA GLN A 74 -8.74 -15.43 7.06
C GLN A 74 -9.99 -14.97 7.82
N ILE A 75 -9.91 -14.95 9.14
CA ILE A 75 -10.99 -14.52 10.03
C ILE A 75 -10.52 -13.25 10.72
N THR A 76 -11.23 -12.14 10.56
CA THR A 76 -10.86 -10.85 11.18
C THR A 76 -12.01 -10.32 12.02
N LEU A 77 -11.70 -9.64 13.13
CA LEU A 77 -12.75 -8.94 13.89
C LEU A 77 -13.05 -7.61 13.20
N VAL A 78 -14.32 -7.33 12.90
CA VAL A 78 -14.73 -6.11 12.19
C VAL A 78 -14.29 -4.87 12.98
N GLY A 79 -13.68 -3.92 12.28
CA GLY A 79 -13.16 -2.67 12.86
C GLY A 79 -11.82 -2.79 13.59
N SER A 80 -11.28 -3.99 13.80
CA SER A 80 -10.00 -4.17 14.52
C SER A 80 -8.76 -4.08 13.63
N GLY A 81 -8.89 -4.40 12.34
CA GLY A 81 -7.75 -4.61 11.42
C GLY A 81 -6.84 -5.80 11.80
N LYS A 82 -7.26 -6.63 12.77
CA LYS A 82 -6.51 -7.78 13.27
C LYS A 82 -7.12 -9.10 12.78
N TYR A 83 -6.26 -10.09 12.65
CA TYR A 83 -6.53 -11.43 12.15
C TYR A 83 -6.51 -12.41 13.32
N LEU A 84 -7.46 -13.34 13.34
CA LEU A 84 -7.40 -14.51 14.19
C LEU A 84 -6.10 -15.25 13.85
N THR A 85 -5.31 -15.52 14.89
CA THR A 85 -3.97 -16.06 14.76
C THR A 85 -3.80 -17.16 15.79
N TRP A 86 -3.18 -18.27 15.37
CA TRP A 86 -2.83 -19.38 16.24
C TRP A 86 -1.30 -19.47 16.39
N ASP A 87 -0.83 -19.99 17.52
CA ASP A 87 0.61 -20.05 17.84
C ASP A 87 1.34 -21.22 17.15
N ASN A 88 2.67 -21.17 17.10
CA ASN A 88 3.50 -22.17 16.42
C ASN A 88 3.26 -23.59 16.95
N GLU A 89 2.76 -24.46 16.06
CA GLU A 89 2.34 -25.86 16.26
C GLU A 89 1.34 -26.10 17.40
N PRO A 90 0.13 -26.60 17.11
CA PRO A 90 -0.86 -26.74 18.16
C PRO A 90 -0.45 -27.83 19.16
N GLN A 91 -0.40 -27.49 20.45
CA GLN A 91 -0.38 -28.45 21.55
C GLN A 91 -1.83 -28.79 21.97
N VAL A 92 -2.03 -29.73 22.90
CA VAL A 92 -3.35 -30.24 23.35
C VAL A 92 -4.43 -29.16 23.46
N SER A 93 -4.05 -27.97 23.97
CA SER A 93 -4.77 -26.73 23.73
C SER A 93 -3.79 -25.62 23.34
N SER A 94 -4.05 -24.94 22.22
CA SER A 94 -3.28 -23.74 21.84
C SER A 94 -4.16 -22.50 21.88
N SER A 95 -3.59 -21.42 22.41
CA SER A 95 -4.23 -20.11 22.41
C SER A 95 -4.49 -19.62 20.98
N VAL A 96 -5.60 -18.91 20.82
CA VAL A 96 -5.81 -18.04 19.67
C VAL A 96 -5.80 -16.59 20.13
N SER A 97 -5.24 -15.72 19.30
CA SER A 97 -5.16 -14.29 19.57
C SER A 97 -5.50 -13.47 18.33
N LEU A 98 -5.69 -12.17 18.52
CA LEU A 98 -5.84 -11.22 17.42
C LEU A 98 -4.52 -10.49 17.18
N GLN A 99 -3.93 -10.69 16.01
CA GLN A 99 -2.66 -10.06 15.62
C GLN A 99 -2.83 -9.22 14.36
N THR A 100 -1.93 -8.25 14.15
CA THR A 100 -1.83 -7.61 12.83
C THR A 100 -1.43 -8.64 11.78
N ARG A 101 -1.66 -8.32 10.50
CA ARG A 101 -1.27 -9.22 9.40
C ARG A 101 0.20 -9.59 9.50
N TYR A 102 0.48 -10.89 9.50
CA TYR A 102 1.84 -11.41 9.55
C TYR A 102 2.56 -11.25 8.20
N SER A 103 3.90 -11.26 8.24
CA SER A 103 4.75 -11.33 7.05
C SER A 103 4.48 -12.61 6.25
N VAL A 104 4.92 -12.65 4.99
CA VAL A 104 4.67 -13.78 4.07
C VAL A 104 5.10 -15.14 4.67
N GLU A 105 6.17 -15.17 5.46
CA GLU A 105 6.67 -16.39 6.10
C GLU A 105 5.76 -16.92 7.22
N LYS A 106 5.11 -16.02 7.96
CA LYS A 106 4.28 -16.34 9.13
C LYS A 106 2.79 -16.28 8.85
N ILE A 107 2.36 -15.74 7.70
CA ILE A 107 0.94 -15.53 7.39
C ILE A 107 0.10 -16.81 7.41
N LYS A 108 0.73 -17.99 7.27
CA LYS A 108 0.09 -19.30 7.43
C LYS A 108 -0.56 -19.52 8.80
N PHE A 109 -0.05 -18.87 9.85
CA PHE A 109 -0.63 -18.90 11.20
C PHE A 109 -1.93 -18.07 11.33
N GLN A 110 -2.37 -17.44 10.24
CA GLN A 110 -3.62 -16.68 10.15
C GLN A 110 -4.60 -17.31 9.16
N TYR A 111 -4.30 -18.52 8.68
CA TYR A 111 -5.10 -19.24 7.72
C TYR A 111 -5.90 -20.37 8.38
N PHE A 112 -7.16 -20.47 7.98
CA PHE A 112 -8.10 -21.46 8.51
C PHE A 112 -8.83 -22.16 7.37
N LEU A 113 -9.12 -23.44 7.57
CA LEU A 113 -10.09 -24.20 6.80
C LEU A 113 -11.44 -24.11 7.52
N ILE A 114 -12.51 -23.87 6.77
CA ILE A 114 -13.88 -23.87 7.29
C ILE A 114 -14.60 -25.04 6.63
N ILE A 115 -14.78 -26.12 7.39
CA ILE A 115 -15.24 -27.42 6.89
C ILE A 115 -16.70 -27.60 7.29
N PRO A 116 -17.61 -27.83 6.33
CA PRO A 116 -19.01 -28.09 6.65
C PRO A 116 -19.14 -29.40 7.43
N ASN A 117 -20.05 -29.40 8.40
CA ASN A 117 -20.47 -30.57 9.15
C ASN A 117 -21.93 -30.91 8.80
N ASP A 118 -22.35 -32.14 9.11
CA ASP A 118 -23.63 -32.77 8.73
C ASP A 118 -24.93 -32.07 9.20
N LYS A 119 -24.83 -30.95 9.94
CA LYS A 119 -25.96 -30.27 10.60
C LYS A 119 -26.03 -28.76 10.34
N GLY A 120 -25.49 -28.30 9.22
CA GLY A 120 -25.47 -26.85 8.89
C GLY A 120 -24.56 -26.03 9.82
N SER A 121 -23.68 -26.70 10.55
CA SER A 121 -22.59 -26.12 11.33
C SER A 121 -21.26 -26.36 10.61
N TYR A 122 -20.22 -25.69 11.04
CA TYR A 122 -18.89 -25.77 10.46
C TYR A 122 -17.85 -26.02 11.55
N GLN A 123 -16.83 -26.78 11.19
CA GLN A 123 -15.59 -26.91 11.93
C GLN A 123 -14.58 -25.93 11.37
N ILE A 124 -13.85 -25.24 12.25
CA ILE A 124 -12.80 -24.30 11.85
C ILE A 124 -11.47 -24.88 12.30
N GLN A 125 -10.57 -25.13 11.36
CA GLN A 125 -9.26 -25.72 11.62
C GLN A 125 -8.14 -24.79 11.15
N PRO A 126 -6.95 -24.81 11.77
CA PRO A 126 -5.76 -24.21 11.17
C PRO A 126 -5.44 -24.81 9.80
N ALA A 127 -5.14 -23.97 8.80
CA ALA A 127 -4.70 -24.44 7.50
C ALA A 127 -3.18 -24.72 7.52
N THR A 128 -2.82 -25.94 7.91
CA THR A 128 -1.42 -26.41 7.91
C THR A 128 -1.02 -26.90 6.52
N GLU A 129 0.28 -26.82 6.20
CA GLU A 129 0.82 -27.23 4.89
C GLU A 129 1.01 -28.77 4.78
N SER A 130 0.81 -29.52 5.87
CA SER A 130 0.94 -30.96 5.89
C SER A 130 -0.31 -31.67 5.34
N THR A 131 -0.09 -32.78 4.63
CA THR A 131 -1.13 -33.70 4.15
C THR A 131 -1.75 -34.55 5.26
N SER A 132 -1.21 -34.47 6.49
CA SER A 132 -1.80 -35.11 7.67
C SER A 132 -3.06 -34.37 8.10
N SER A 133 -4.09 -35.13 8.50
CA SER A 133 -5.33 -34.56 9.05
C SER A 133 -4.99 -33.68 10.24
N ASN A 134 -5.30 -32.38 10.15
CA ASN A 134 -5.17 -31.51 11.30
C ASN A 134 -6.26 -31.87 12.31
N ASP A 135 -5.84 -32.43 13.45
CA ASP A 135 -6.76 -32.81 14.52
C ASP A 135 -7.17 -31.62 15.41
N TYR A 136 -6.76 -30.39 15.10
CA TYR A 136 -7.07 -29.22 15.91
C TYR A 136 -8.23 -28.40 15.35
N TYR A 137 -9.17 -28.07 16.22
CA TYR A 137 -10.37 -27.32 15.90
C TYR A 137 -10.51 -26.11 16.82
N LEU A 138 -10.92 -24.98 16.25
CA LEU A 138 -11.37 -23.84 17.03
C LEU A 138 -12.62 -24.25 17.82
N GLY A 139 -12.58 -24.10 19.13
CA GLY A 139 -13.70 -24.40 20.00
C GLY A 139 -13.69 -23.55 21.25
N ALA A 140 -14.64 -23.79 22.13
CA ALA A 140 -14.67 -23.23 23.46
C ALA A 140 -15.07 -24.32 24.46
N ASN A 141 -14.50 -24.26 25.66
CA ASN A 141 -14.99 -25.05 26.79
C ASN A 141 -16.25 -24.37 27.34
N VAL A 142 -17.36 -25.06 27.56
CA VAL A 142 -18.60 -24.46 28.10
C VAL A 142 -19.04 -25.23 29.33
N LEU A 143 -18.43 -24.92 30.48
CA LEU A 143 -18.98 -25.30 31.78
C LEU A 143 -20.11 -24.33 32.16
N ALA A 144 -21.10 -24.79 32.91
CA ALA A 144 -22.24 -23.98 33.32
C ALA A 144 -21.79 -22.72 34.08
N GLY A 145 -22.19 -21.54 33.59
CA GLY A 145 -22.09 -20.26 34.32
C GLY A 145 -20.81 -19.44 34.15
N ALA A 146 -19.81 -19.90 33.37
CA ALA A 146 -18.59 -19.12 33.13
C ALA A 146 -18.35 -18.89 31.63
N HIS A 147 -17.92 -17.68 31.28
CA HIS A 147 -17.48 -17.34 29.93
C HIS A 147 -16.04 -17.83 29.72
N PHE A 148 -15.85 -18.83 28.87
CA PHE A 148 -14.53 -19.43 28.63
C PHE A 148 -13.89 -18.93 27.34
N GLY A 149 -12.56 -19.09 27.31
CA GLY A 149 -11.74 -18.77 26.16
C GLY A 149 -12.07 -19.64 24.95
N VAL A 150 -12.00 -19.00 23.79
CA VAL A 150 -11.90 -19.69 22.51
C VAL A 150 -10.45 -20.06 22.30
N SER A 151 -10.20 -21.32 21.95
CA SER A 151 -8.87 -21.89 21.73
C SER A 151 -8.91 -22.95 20.63
N LEU A 152 -7.75 -23.42 20.19
CA LEU A 152 -7.63 -24.65 19.41
C LEU A 152 -7.59 -25.85 20.35
N PHE A 153 -8.42 -26.85 20.07
CA PHE A 153 -8.49 -28.10 20.82
C PHE A 153 -8.25 -29.29 19.90
N ASN A 154 -7.50 -30.28 20.39
CA ASN A 154 -7.36 -31.55 19.70
C ASN A 154 -8.73 -32.27 19.58
N LYS A 155 -8.98 -33.00 18.50
CA LYS A 155 -10.21 -33.77 18.23
C LYS A 155 -10.54 -34.76 19.34
N THR A 156 -9.50 -35.27 19.99
CA THR A 156 -9.59 -36.22 21.11
C THR A 156 -9.84 -35.55 22.45
N ALA A 157 -9.80 -34.21 22.52
CA ALA A 157 -10.01 -33.48 23.76
C ALA A 157 -11.43 -33.75 24.30
N THR A 158 -11.49 -34.39 25.45
CA THR A 158 -12.73 -34.73 26.15
C THR A 158 -13.15 -33.60 27.09
N GLY A 159 -14.45 -33.52 27.40
CA GLY A 159 -15.01 -32.55 28.35
C GLY A 159 -16.12 -31.72 27.71
N ASN A 160 -16.35 -30.52 28.24
CA ASN A 160 -17.40 -29.62 27.76
C ASN A 160 -16.94 -28.77 26.56
N ILE A 161 -16.04 -29.29 25.74
CA ILE A 161 -15.52 -28.58 24.56
C ILE A 161 -16.54 -28.68 23.42
N LYS A 162 -16.90 -27.52 22.85
CA LYS A 162 -17.75 -27.42 21.66
C LYS A 162 -16.96 -26.73 20.55
N ASN A 163 -16.90 -27.37 19.38
CA ASN A 163 -16.07 -26.96 18.25
C ASN A 163 -16.84 -26.85 16.92
N ALA A 164 -18.17 -26.95 16.98
CA ALA A 164 -19.05 -26.73 15.85
C ALA A 164 -19.63 -25.32 15.91
N TRP A 165 -19.54 -24.59 14.80
CA TRP A 165 -19.92 -23.18 14.69
C TRP A 165 -21.00 -22.98 13.64
N ILE A 166 -21.98 -22.12 13.92
CA ILE A 166 -22.99 -21.64 12.97
C ILE A 166 -22.62 -20.21 12.60
N PHE A 167 -22.56 -19.95 11.29
CA PHE A 167 -22.25 -18.65 10.72
C PHE A 167 -23.55 -17.85 10.60
N ALA A 168 -23.95 -17.19 11.68
CA ALA A 168 -25.18 -16.41 11.73
C ALA A 168 -24.96 -15.04 11.08
N LEU A 169 -25.89 -14.62 10.22
CA LEU A 169 -25.90 -13.25 9.71
C LEU A 169 -26.17 -12.27 10.87
N PRO A 170 -25.50 -11.10 10.92
CA PRO A 170 -25.78 -10.10 11.94
C PRO A 170 -27.21 -9.54 11.80
N ILE A 171 -27.95 -9.43 12.92
CA ILE A 171 -29.38 -9.07 13.00
C ILE A 171 -29.66 -7.66 12.47
N THR A 172 -28.73 -6.73 12.72
CA THR A 172 -28.76 -5.41 12.11
C THR A 172 -27.67 -5.40 11.04
N PRO A 173 -27.97 -5.07 9.77
CA PRO A 173 -26.92 -4.59 8.89
C PRO A 173 -26.35 -3.36 9.59
N LEU A 174 -25.21 -3.51 10.26
CA LEU A 174 -24.42 -2.36 10.72
C LEU A 174 -24.31 -1.48 9.48
N ALA A 175 -24.93 -0.29 9.53
CA ALA A 175 -25.04 0.66 8.41
C ALA A 175 -23.74 0.56 7.67
N PRO A 176 -23.73 0.05 6.40
CA PRO A 176 -22.60 -0.61 5.81
C PRO A 176 -21.40 0.18 6.24
N GLN A 177 -20.72 -0.32 7.30
CA GLN A 177 -19.44 0.26 7.62
C GLN A 177 -18.80 0.02 6.29
N ALA A 178 -18.46 1.09 5.59
CA ALA A 178 -17.57 0.95 4.49
C ALA A 178 -16.40 0.22 5.17
N SER A 179 -16.40 -1.14 5.09
CA SER A 179 -15.34 -1.86 4.44
C SER A 179 -15.04 -0.86 3.36
N PRO A 180 -13.99 -0.03 3.51
CA PRO A 180 -13.62 0.83 2.40
C PRO A 180 -13.71 -0.16 1.28
N SER A 181 -14.62 0.11 0.34
CA SER A 181 -14.69 -0.70 -0.83
C SER A 181 -13.34 -0.36 -1.40
N VAL A 182 -12.32 -1.13 -1.00
CA VAL A 182 -11.21 -1.50 -1.80
C VAL A 182 -11.90 -2.37 -2.84
N VAL A 183 -12.72 -1.71 -3.67
CA VAL A 183 -12.63 -1.88 -5.09
C VAL A 183 -11.14 -1.64 -5.31
N VAL A 184 -10.37 -2.73 -5.17
CA VAL A 184 -9.23 -2.89 -6.04
C VAL A 184 -9.90 -2.74 -7.38
N ALA A 185 -9.84 -1.53 -7.94
CA ALA A 185 -10.28 -1.29 -9.30
C ALA A 185 -9.74 -2.47 -10.10
N PRO A 186 -10.57 -3.13 -10.95
CA PRO A 186 -10.05 -4.16 -11.83
C PRO A 186 -8.74 -3.63 -12.42
N PRO A 187 -7.64 -4.43 -12.42
CA PRO A 187 -6.29 -3.94 -12.63
C PRO A 187 -6.29 -2.99 -13.83
N SER A 188 -6.16 -1.72 -13.52
CA SER A 188 -6.18 -0.62 -14.45
C SER A 188 -4.76 -0.14 -14.53
N ASP A 189 -4.31 0.21 -15.73
CA ASP A 189 -3.04 0.91 -15.89
C ASP A 189 -3.10 2.32 -15.31
N ASN A 190 -4.32 2.81 -15.00
CA ASN A 190 -4.53 4.12 -14.41
C ASN A 190 -4.05 4.13 -12.97
N LYS A 191 -3.24 5.12 -12.63
CA LYS A 191 -2.66 5.29 -11.30
C LYS A 191 -2.32 6.73 -11.03
N ILE A 192 -2.10 7.06 -9.76
CA ILE A 192 -1.49 8.31 -9.33
C ILE A 192 -0.28 8.00 -8.46
N ASP A 193 0.87 8.52 -8.88
CA ASP A 193 2.12 8.48 -8.14
C ASP A 193 2.19 9.76 -7.27
N VAL A 194 2.32 9.59 -5.95
CA VAL A 194 2.39 10.67 -4.96
C VAL A 194 3.75 10.61 -4.27
N ASP A 195 4.54 11.68 -4.42
CA ASP A 195 5.87 11.80 -3.81
C ASP A 195 5.79 12.68 -2.57
N PHE A 196 6.24 12.16 -1.44
CA PHE A 196 6.37 12.83 -0.16
C PHE A 196 7.82 13.17 0.11
N LYS A 197 8.13 14.46 0.28
CA LYS A 197 9.37 14.90 0.93
C LYS A 197 9.08 15.09 2.42
N THR A 198 9.65 14.24 3.25
CA THR A 198 9.59 14.43 4.70
C THR A 198 10.44 15.64 5.09
N GLY A 199 10.02 16.38 6.12
CA GLY A 199 10.78 17.52 6.64
C GLY A 199 11.79 17.13 7.71
N ALA A 200 11.99 18.04 8.67
CA ALA A 200 12.95 17.87 9.77
C ALA A 200 12.66 16.66 10.68
N ASP A 201 11.40 16.21 10.72
CA ASP A 201 10.95 15.07 11.53
C ASP A 201 10.57 13.89 10.63
N ASN A 202 10.84 12.67 11.11
CA ASN A 202 10.61 11.44 10.36
C ASN A 202 9.17 10.93 10.53
N LEU A 203 8.75 9.99 9.69
CA LEU A 203 7.60 9.14 9.99
C LEU A 203 8.12 7.94 10.77
N GLU A 204 7.80 7.82 12.05
CA GLU A 204 8.14 6.66 12.88
C GLU A 204 6.96 5.71 13.09
N MET A 205 7.24 4.41 13.13
CA MET A 205 6.22 3.41 13.46
C MET A 205 6.03 3.26 14.96
N LYS A 206 4.82 3.59 15.43
CA LYS A 206 4.40 3.42 16.82
C LYS A 206 3.26 2.41 16.93
N PRO A 207 3.22 1.57 17.98
CA PRO A 207 2.21 0.51 18.13
C PRO A 207 0.78 1.03 18.29
N PHE A 208 0.61 2.30 18.65
CA PHE A 208 -0.66 2.99 18.89
C PHE A 208 -1.03 4.02 17.79
N GLN A 209 -0.28 4.10 16.70
CA GLN A 209 -0.60 4.93 15.53
C GLN A 209 -0.79 4.08 14.27
N ASP A 210 -1.86 4.32 13.52
CA ASP A 210 -2.16 3.60 12.28
C ASP A 210 -1.28 4.08 11.16
N ASN A 211 -0.76 3.14 10.36
CA ASN A 211 0.02 3.42 9.16
C ASN A 211 -0.62 4.50 8.27
N VAL A 212 0.20 5.16 7.45
CA VAL A 212 -0.27 6.24 6.56
C VAL A 212 -1.36 5.69 5.65
N GLU A 213 -2.49 6.37 5.60
CA GLU A 213 -3.56 6.11 4.65
C GLU A 213 -3.67 7.28 3.68
N ILE A 214 -3.77 6.99 2.40
CA ILE A 214 -3.95 8.01 1.36
C ILE A 214 -5.30 7.79 0.70
N ARG A 215 -6.07 8.86 0.54
CA ARG A 215 -7.32 8.86 -0.23
C ARG A 215 -7.22 9.88 -1.35
N VAL A 216 -7.62 9.46 -2.53
CA VAL A 216 -7.85 10.34 -3.66
C VAL A 216 -9.35 10.49 -3.80
N ILE A 217 -9.85 11.70 -3.56
CA ILE A 217 -11.28 12.00 -3.62
C ILE A 217 -11.67 12.18 -5.09
N LEU A 218 -12.64 11.40 -5.54
CA LEU A 218 -13.05 11.34 -6.94
C LEU A 218 -14.46 11.89 -7.13
N ARG A 219 -14.67 12.63 -8.22
CA ARG A 219 -16.00 13.17 -8.58
C ARG A 219 -16.90 12.04 -9.05
N ASN A 220 -18.10 11.93 -8.46
CA ASN A 220 -19.16 10.97 -8.85
C ASN A 220 -18.72 9.50 -8.92
N LYS A 221 -17.63 9.15 -8.24
CA LYS A 221 -17.01 7.82 -8.22
C LYS A 221 -16.62 7.49 -6.78
N ALA A 222 -16.37 6.21 -6.51
CA ALA A 222 -15.80 5.81 -5.23
C ALA A 222 -14.35 6.30 -5.11
N ASP A 223 -13.98 6.84 -3.95
CA ASP A 223 -12.62 7.29 -3.68
C ASP A 223 -11.60 6.16 -3.88
N ALA A 224 -10.42 6.50 -4.41
CA ALA A 224 -9.31 5.56 -4.44
C ALA A 224 -8.58 5.61 -3.10
N ILE A 225 -8.59 4.52 -2.35
CA ILE A 225 -8.04 4.45 -0.98
C ILE A 225 -6.87 3.48 -0.96
N LEU A 226 -5.72 3.96 -0.51
CA LEU A 226 -4.56 3.14 -0.20
C LEU A 226 -4.31 3.14 1.31
N GLN A 227 -4.67 2.03 1.95
CA GLN A 227 -4.32 1.78 3.35
C GLN A 227 -2.88 1.33 3.47
N ASN A 228 -2.23 1.68 4.58
CA ASN A 228 -0.85 1.28 4.86
C ASN A 228 0.11 1.66 3.71
N ALA A 229 0.01 2.90 3.24
CA ALA A 229 0.81 3.48 2.16
C ALA A 229 2.32 3.35 2.43
N ASN A 230 2.74 3.47 3.68
CA ASN A 230 4.13 3.30 4.11
C ASN A 230 4.54 1.84 4.36
N LYS A 231 3.62 0.86 4.18
CA LYS A 231 3.88 -0.58 4.31
C LYS A 231 4.50 -0.99 5.67
N GLY A 232 4.15 -0.28 6.73
CA GLY A 232 4.70 -0.49 8.08
C GLY A 232 6.16 -0.08 8.23
N GLN A 233 6.69 0.74 7.32
CA GLN A 233 8.06 1.25 7.37
C GLN A 233 8.08 2.69 7.89
N SER A 234 9.14 3.03 8.62
CA SER A 234 9.48 4.41 8.93
C SER A 234 10.02 5.13 7.69
N TRP A 235 9.75 6.42 7.55
CA TRP A 235 10.35 7.26 6.52
C TRP A 235 11.31 8.25 7.16
N PRO A 236 12.63 8.15 6.93
CA PRO A 236 13.62 9.03 7.54
C PRO A 236 13.32 10.51 7.27
N ASN A 237 13.78 11.40 8.14
CA ASN A 237 13.67 12.84 7.91
C ASN A 237 14.43 13.26 6.64
N ASN A 238 13.98 14.35 6.02
CA ASN A 238 14.49 14.85 4.74
C ASN A 238 14.49 13.85 3.55
N SER A 239 13.90 12.67 3.70
CA SER A 239 13.82 11.66 2.64
C SER A 239 12.69 11.92 1.65
N LEU A 240 12.80 11.30 0.47
CA LEU A 240 11.76 11.27 -0.55
C LEU A 240 11.14 9.87 -0.63
N LYS A 241 9.80 9.79 -0.63
CA LYS A 241 9.06 8.53 -0.74
C LYS A 241 7.94 8.64 -1.77
N ARG A 242 7.92 7.72 -2.73
CA ARG A 242 6.83 7.57 -3.69
C ARG A 242 5.84 6.53 -3.23
N VAL A 243 4.56 6.88 -3.33
CA VAL A 243 3.44 5.97 -3.13
C VAL A 243 2.57 5.97 -4.38
N THR A 244 2.27 4.78 -4.90
CA THR A 244 1.41 4.61 -6.08
C THR A 244 0.02 4.15 -5.66
N ILE A 245 -1.00 4.94 -5.98
CA ILE A 245 -2.41 4.58 -5.76
C ILE A 245 -3.04 4.17 -7.10
N PRO A 246 -3.61 2.95 -7.22
CA PRO A 246 -4.35 2.55 -8.41
C PRO A 246 -5.64 3.37 -8.54
N LEU A 247 -6.00 3.74 -9.77
CA LEU A 247 -7.23 4.48 -10.07
C LEU A 247 -8.22 3.62 -10.87
N PRO A 248 -9.52 3.94 -10.82
CA PRO A 248 -10.54 3.26 -11.64
C PRO A 248 -10.20 3.24 -13.14
N ALA A 249 -10.64 2.20 -13.86
CA ALA A 249 -10.39 2.06 -15.29
C ALA A 249 -11.09 3.14 -16.14
N ASP A 250 -12.24 3.61 -15.68
CA ASP A 250 -13.07 4.62 -16.32
C ASP A 250 -12.79 6.05 -15.81
N ILE A 251 -11.63 6.27 -15.18
CA ILE A 251 -11.25 7.56 -14.62
C ILE A 251 -10.80 8.55 -15.70
N THR A 252 -11.16 9.82 -15.52
CA THR A 252 -10.59 10.95 -16.27
C THR A 252 -9.81 11.86 -15.34
N VAL A 253 -8.93 12.72 -15.88
CA VAL A 253 -8.17 13.66 -15.04
C VAL A 253 -9.10 14.61 -14.27
N ASP A 254 -10.23 15.00 -14.87
CA ASP A 254 -11.21 15.93 -14.28
C ASP A 254 -12.00 15.32 -13.10
N ASP A 255 -11.98 13.99 -12.97
CA ASP A 255 -12.58 13.31 -11.83
C ASP A 255 -11.72 13.43 -10.57
N ILE A 256 -10.41 13.67 -10.68
CA ILE A 256 -9.47 13.71 -9.56
C ILE A 256 -9.54 15.09 -8.88
N ARG A 257 -10.02 15.13 -7.63
CA ARG A 257 -10.37 16.39 -6.95
C ARG A 257 -9.45 16.75 -5.79
N GLU A 258 -9.24 15.84 -4.86
CA GLU A 258 -8.49 16.11 -3.63
C GLU A 258 -7.58 14.93 -3.29
N LEU A 259 -6.46 15.24 -2.64
CA LEU A 259 -5.57 14.29 -2.01
C LEU A 259 -5.67 14.46 -0.50
N HIS A 260 -6.12 13.42 0.18
CA HIS A 260 -6.12 13.37 1.64
C HIS A 260 -5.08 12.37 2.13
N VAL A 261 -4.32 12.77 3.14
CA VAL A 261 -3.30 11.93 3.78
C VAL A 261 -3.62 11.89 5.26
N TYR A 262 -3.77 10.67 5.78
CA TYR A 262 -4.19 10.40 7.15
C TYR A 262 -3.08 9.70 7.90
N ARG A 263 -2.86 10.12 9.14
CA ARG A 263 -2.04 9.44 10.15
C ARG A 263 -2.81 9.43 11.46
N ASN A 264 -3.67 8.43 11.60
CA ASN A 264 -4.64 8.35 12.69
C ASN A 264 -4.09 7.61 13.92
N ARG A 265 -4.78 7.78 15.05
CA ARG A 265 -4.58 6.91 16.22
C ARG A 265 -5.20 5.55 15.97
N LYS A 266 -4.52 4.51 16.43
CA LYS A 266 -5.06 3.15 16.43
C LYS A 266 -6.16 3.04 17.47
N ILE A 267 -7.31 2.49 17.10
CA ILE A 267 -8.42 2.27 18.04
C ILE A 267 -7.97 1.37 19.19
N GLY A 268 -8.08 1.87 20.43
CA GLY A 268 -7.66 1.16 21.65
C GLY A 268 -6.14 1.18 21.91
N GLY A 269 -5.35 1.86 21.07
CA GLY A 269 -3.94 2.14 21.35
C GLY A 269 -3.82 3.33 22.28
N ASN A 270 -3.53 3.08 23.56
CA ASN A 270 -3.08 4.12 24.47
C ASN A 270 -1.54 4.05 24.58
N PRO A 271 -0.84 5.20 24.65
CA PRO A 271 0.55 5.20 25.08
C PRO A 271 0.67 4.49 26.42
N THR A 272 1.74 3.72 26.62
CA THR A 272 1.95 2.91 27.83
C THR A 272 2.27 3.75 29.06
N THR A 273 2.67 5.01 28.85
CA THR A 273 2.93 5.97 29.91
C THR A 273 1.87 7.08 29.91
N THR A 274 1.74 7.78 31.04
CA THR A 274 0.75 8.85 31.23
C THR A 274 0.82 9.88 30.10
N ILE A 275 -0.31 10.55 29.86
CA ILE A 275 -0.63 11.44 28.72
C ILE A 275 0.45 12.51 28.41
N PHE A 276 1.37 12.74 29.34
CA PHE A 276 2.42 13.76 29.31
C PHE A 276 3.77 13.32 28.71
N ASN A 277 4.01 12.04 28.39
CA ASN A 277 5.28 11.65 27.76
C ASN A 277 5.24 11.88 26.23
N ILE A 278 5.43 13.14 25.82
CA ILE A 278 5.40 13.59 24.42
C ILE A 278 6.45 12.83 23.56
N ALA A 279 7.52 12.33 24.18
CA ALA A 279 8.62 11.62 23.51
C ALA A 279 8.24 10.25 22.92
N GLU A 280 7.12 9.64 23.33
CA GLU A 280 6.70 8.34 22.79
C GLU A 280 5.91 8.47 21.49
N LYS A 281 5.31 9.64 21.23
CA LYS A 281 4.42 9.88 20.09
C LYS A 281 5.23 10.32 18.88
N ASP A 282 4.89 9.76 17.72
CA ASP A 282 5.47 10.20 16.46
C ASP A 282 4.74 11.44 15.96
N ASN A 283 5.50 12.51 15.74
CA ASN A 283 5.09 13.63 14.92
C ASN A 283 5.85 13.54 13.61
N TRP A 284 5.20 13.79 12.49
CA TRP A 284 5.82 13.61 11.18
C TRP A 284 5.67 14.87 10.35
N ASN A 285 6.79 15.46 9.94
CA ASN A 285 6.79 16.63 9.09
C ASN A 285 6.79 16.23 7.62
N VAL A 286 5.92 16.86 6.83
CA VAL A 286 5.94 16.79 5.38
C VAL A 286 6.21 18.18 4.85
N ASP A 287 7.26 18.34 4.04
CA ASP A 287 7.64 19.63 3.46
C ASP A 287 7.08 19.82 2.05
N LYS A 288 6.89 18.71 1.33
CA LYS A 288 6.40 18.76 -0.05
C LYS A 288 5.65 17.50 -0.41
N ILE A 289 4.52 17.67 -1.11
CA ILE A 289 3.77 16.60 -1.76
C ILE A 289 3.64 16.95 -3.23
N THR A 290 4.05 16.04 -4.11
CA THR A 290 3.79 16.16 -5.56
C THR A 290 2.99 14.98 -6.05
N SER A 291 2.10 15.20 -7.01
CA SER A 291 1.22 14.16 -7.55
C SER A 291 1.27 14.14 -9.07
N THR A 292 1.42 12.95 -9.65
CA THR A 292 1.38 12.71 -11.09
C THR A 292 0.45 11.55 -11.40
N ALA A 293 -0.66 11.80 -12.11
CA ALA A 293 -1.55 10.74 -12.58
C ALA A 293 -1.10 10.21 -13.95
N LYS A 294 -1.19 8.89 -14.14
CA LYS A 294 -1.05 8.22 -15.44
C LYS A 294 -2.41 7.62 -15.77
N ILE A 295 -3.05 8.07 -16.84
CA ILE A 295 -4.44 7.71 -17.19
C ILE A 295 -4.50 7.35 -18.68
N ARG A 296 -5.13 6.21 -18.99
CA ARG A 296 -5.32 5.71 -20.34
C ARG A 296 -6.56 6.35 -20.96
N GLU A 297 -6.35 7.18 -21.98
CA GLU A 297 -7.40 7.86 -22.73
C GLU A 297 -7.30 7.48 -24.21
N GLY A 298 -8.38 6.95 -24.78
CA GLY A 298 -8.37 6.49 -26.18
C GLY A 298 -7.31 5.41 -26.45
N GLY A 299 -6.99 4.59 -25.46
CA GLY A 299 -5.95 3.56 -25.54
C GLY A 299 -4.52 4.07 -25.28
N ILE A 300 -4.30 5.37 -25.14
CA ILE A 300 -2.97 5.98 -24.91
C ILE A 300 -2.81 6.34 -23.44
N LEU A 301 -1.72 5.91 -22.80
CA LEU A 301 -1.41 6.30 -21.43
C LEU A 301 -0.83 7.72 -21.40
N LYS A 302 -1.59 8.67 -20.86
CA LYS A 302 -1.19 10.07 -20.69
C LYS A 302 -0.75 10.33 -19.25
N SER A 303 0.10 11.34 -19.05
CA SER A 303 0.63 11.73 -17.75
C SER A 303 0.21 13.16 -17.41
N TYR A 304 -0.37 13.35 -16.23
CA TYR A 304 -0.92 14.62 -15.74
C TYR A 304 -0.25 15.01 -14.44
N LYS A 305 0.39 16.18 -14.39
CA LYS A 305 1.03 16.70 -13.18
C LYS A 305 0.11 17.71 -12.48
N PHE A 306 -0.14 17.51 -11.20
CA PHE A 306 -0.89 18.47 -10.38
C PHE A 306 0.05 19.52 -9.78
N GLY A 307 -0.52 20.63 -9.29
CA GLY A 307 0.24 21.62 -8.52
C GLY A 307 0.99 20.96 -7.34
N ASP A 308 2.24 21.36 -7.13
CA ASP A 308 3.02 20.87 -5.99
C ASP A 308 2.44 21.52 -4.70
N PHE A 309 2.18 20.72 -3.67
CA PHE A 309 1.97 21.25 -2.32
C PHE A 309 3.35 21.41 -1.70
N ILE A 310 3.74 22.62 -1.33
CA ILE A 310 5.06 22.93 -0.78
C ILE A 310 4.94 23.77 0.47
N SER A 311 5.89 23.61 1.39
CA SER A 311 6.09 24.56 2.47
C SER A 311 6.27 25.97 1.90
N PRO A 312 5.78 27.01 2.60
CA PRO A 312 5.99 28.39 2.15
C PRO A 312 7.48 28.69 1.98
N SER A 313 7.85 29.26 0.83
CA SER A 313 9.25 29.56 0.52
C SER A 313 9.90 30.43 1.60
N GLY A 314 11.07 30.02 2.10
CA GLY A 314 11.79 30.71 3.18
C GLY A 314 11.24 30.47 4.59
N SER A 315 10.22 29.61 4.74
CA SER A 315 9.74 29.19 6.05
C SER A 315 10.54 28.00 6.58
N SER A 316 10.78 27.99 7.89
CA SER A 316 11.24 26.80 8.62
C SER A 316 10.10 25.80 8.90
N ASN A 317 8.85 26.17 8.58
CA ASN A 317 7.69 25.34 8.87
C ASN A 317 7.46 24.33 7.75
N PRO A 318 7.06 23.09 8.09
CA PRO A 318 6.68 22.11 7.10
C PRO A 318 5.40 22.55 6.35
N LEU A 319 5.13 21.92 5.20
CA LEU A 319 3.83 22.03 4.53
C LEU A 319 2.72 21.59 5.48
N PHE A 320 2.93 20.47 6.16
CA PHE A 320 2.01 19.95 7.15
C PHE A 320 2.76 19.11 8.19
N ARG A 321 2.40 19.29 9.45
CA ARG A 321 2.93 18.50 10.56
C ARG A 321 1.85 17.53 11.07
N PHE A 322 2.09 16.24 10.88
CA PHE A 322 1.23 15.22 11.46
C PHE A 322 1.48 15.12 12.95
N VAL A 323 0.48 15.40 13.77
CA VAL A 323 0.58 15.34 15.24
C VAL A 323 -0.41 14.34 15.83
N PHE A 324 0.08 13.53 16.78
CA PHE A 324 -0.74 12.53 17.43
C PHE A 324 -1.91 13.15 18.21
N GLU A 325 -1.69 14.28 18.88
CA GLU A 325 -2.63 14.97 19.76
C GLU A 325 -3.89 15.47 19.04
N GLY A 326 -3.84 15.58 17.72
CA GLY A 326 -4.73 16.46 16.99
C GLY A 326 -4.12 17.88 16.94
N GLY A 327 -4.44 18.62 15.90
CA GLY A 327 -3.85 19.94 15.63
C GLY A 327 -4.91 20.91 15.10
N ASP A 328 -4.46 22.04 14.56
CA ASP A 328 -5.33 23.08 14.00
C ASP A 328 -6.10 22.64 12.72
N GLY A 329 -5.72 21.51 12.12
CA GLY A 329 -6.28 20.96 10.89
C GLY A 329 -5.88 21.73 9.62
N LYS A 330 -4.98 22.71 9.73
CA LYS A 330 -4.50 23.57 8.63
C LYS A 330 -3.01 23.39 8.38
N SER A 331 -2.20 23.59 9.41
CA SER A 331 -0.74 23.44 9.37
C SER A 331 -0.27 22.22 10.13
N GLU A 332 -1.09 21.73 11.06
CA GLU A 332 -0.85 20.49 11.78
C GLU A 332 -2.12 19.72 12.10
N GLY A 333 -2.02 18.41 12.28
CA GLY A 333 -3.15 17.56 12.68
C GLY A 333 -2.96 16.11 12.28
N GLN A 334 -4.04 15.35 12.19
CA GLN A 334 -3.98 13.94 11.77
C GLN A 334 -4.31 13.75 10.28
N VAL A 335 -4.77 14.81 9.61
CA VAL A 335 -5.26 14.76 8.24
C VAL A 335 -4.77 15.98 7.48
N PHE A 336 -3.96 15.76 6.45
CA PHE A 336 -3.69 16.75 5.43
C PHE A 336 -4.76 16.64 4.33
N LYS A 337 -5.23 17.79 3.83
CA LYS A 337 -6.16 17.88 2.70
C LYS A 337 -5.63 18.86 1.66
N GLY A 338 -5.33 18.37 0.47
CA GLY A 338 -4.88 19.18 -0.66
C GLY A 338 -5.88 19.12 -1.81
N PHE A 339 -6.29 20.27 -2.32
CA PHE A 339 -7.07 20.34 -3.56
C PHE A 339 -6.15 20.12 -4.76
N LEU A 340 -6.45 19.10 -5.55
CA LEU A 340 -5.73 18.80 -6.78
C LEU A 340 -6.38 19.61 -7.90
N SER A 341 -5.78 20.75 -8.23
CA SER A 341 -6.02 21.38 -9.52
C SER A 341 -5.07 20.74 -10.52
N ALA A 342 -5.64 20.03 -11.50
CA ALA A 342 -4.86 19.60 -12.63
C ALA A 342 -4.37 20.86 -13.35
N HIS A 343 -3.07 21.14 -13.26
CA HIS A 343 -2.46 21.83 -14.37
C HIS A 343 -2.47 20.81 -15.49
N ALA A 344 -3.34 21.02 -16.47
CA ALA A 344 -3.17 20.37 -17.73
C ALA A 344 -1.86 20.88 -18.34
N THR A 345 -0.72 20.33 -17.90
CA THR A 345 0.25 19.86 -18.88
C THR A 345 -0.42 18.66 -19.55
N THR A 346 -1.46 18.94 -20.35
CA THR A 346 -1.57 18.22 -21.58
C THR A 346 -0.21 18.46 -22.21
N ILE A 347 0.64 17.45 -22.19
CA ILE A 347 1.56 17.31 -23.29
C ILE A 347 0.61 17.11 -24.47
N ILE A 348 0.11 18.23 -25.02
CA ILE A 348 -0.61 18.19 -26.25
C ILE A 348 0.46 17.63 -27.18
N ASN A 349 0.16 16.50 -27.79
CA ASN A 349 0.76 16.17 -29.07
C ASN A 349 0.31 17.28 -30.02
N THR A 350 0.90 18.47 -29.92
CA THR A 350 0.87 19.50 -30.95
C THR A 350 1.81 19.03 -32.06
N ALA A 351 1.47 17.86 -32.61
CA ALA A 351 1.96 17.40 -33.88
C ALA A 351 1.28 18.26 -34.95
N ARG A 352 1.73 19.52 -35.06
CA ARG A 352 1.55 20.43 -36.20
C ARG A 352 2.15 21.78 -35.81
N SER A 353 3.46 21.92 -35.99
CA SER A 353 4.12 23.11 -36.59
C SER A 353 5.59 23.35 -36.16
N ALA A 354 6.19 22.54 -35.28
CA ALA A 354 7.61 22.71 -34.92
C ALA A 354 8.51 21.67 -35.62
N ILE A 355 8.59 21.72 -36.95
CA ILE A 355 9.41 20.78 -37.76
C ILE A 355 10.93 21.09 -37.63
N THR A 356 11.32 22.15 -36.91
CA THR A 356 12.72 22.62 -36.85
C THR A 356 13.27 22.93 -35.47
N ALA A 357 12.55 22.60 -34.38
CA ALA A 357 13.08 22.82 -33.03
C ALA A 357 14.00 21.64 -32.60
N ASN A 358 15.22 21.97 -32.16
CA ASN A 358 16.13 21.00 -31.54
C ASN A 358 15.42 20.28 -30.37
N PRO A 359 15.61 18.96 -30.21
CA PRO A 359 15.03 18.23 -29.07
C PRO A 359 15.46 18.85 -27.74
N ILE A 360 14.59 18.80 -26.72
CA ILE A 360 14.88 19.37 -25.39
C ILE A 360 14.84 18.24 -24.37
N ILE A 361 15.93 18.06 -23.62
CA ILE A 361 15.96 17.16 -22.47
C ILE A 361 15.76 17.96 -21.18
N ARG A 362 14.92 17.42 -20.28
CA ARG A 362 14.74 17.89 -18.91
C ARG A 362 15.07 16.77 -17.95
N ILE A 363 15.90 17.06 -16.96
CA ILE A 363 16.35 16.12 -15.95
C ILE A 363 16.02 16.70 -14.58
N GLU A 364 15.32 15.94 -13.74
CA GLU A 364 15.08 16.26 -12.34
C GLU A 364 15.73 15.17 -11.48
N THR A 365 16.50 15.58 -10.48
CA THR A 365 17.16 14.68 -9.53
C THR A 365 16.81 15.05 -8.09
N PHE A 366 16.86 14.06 -7.21
CA PHE A 366 16.90 14.27 -5.76
C PHE A 366 18.09 13.49 -5.22
N THR A 367 19.01 14.20 -4.59
CA THR A 367 20.14 13.61 -3.86
C THR A 367 19.63 13.03 -2.55
N GLY A 368 20.02 11.81 -2.22
CA GLY A 368 19.64 11.12 -1.00
C GLY A 368 20.55 11.45 0.17
N GLY A 369 20.88 10.41 0.94
CA GLY A 369 21.66 10.52 2.17
C GLY A 369 23.12 10.97 2.03
N ASP A 370 23.69 10.99 0.81
CA ASP A 370 25.06 11.44 0.54
C ASP A 370 25.09 12.40 -0.66
N ASP A 371 25.98 13.41 -0.63
CA ASP A 371 26.01 14.47 -1.63
C ASP A 371 26.65 14.07 -2.97
N LEU A 372 26.44 14.90 -4.00
CA LEU A 372 27.32 14.91 -5.16
C LEU A 372 28.28 16.08 -4.96
N ARG A 373 29.58 15.81 -4.75
CA ARG A 373 30.55 16.85 -4.37
C ARG A 373 30.78 17.93 -5.42
N GLY A 374 30.57 17.62 -6.70
CA GLY A 374 30.91 18.53 -7.79
C GLY A 374 32.41 18.54 -8.09
N GLY A 375 32.90 19.64 -8.68
CA GLY A 375 34.28 19.73 -9.17
C GLY A 375 34.55 18.70 -10.27
N ASN A 376 35.24 17.62 -9.91
CA ASN A 376 35.52 16.49 -10.82
C ASN A 376 34.49 15.35 -10.69
N ASP A 377 33.65 15.40 -9.65
CA ASP A 377 32.60 14.42 -9.34
C ASP A 377 31.26 14.96 -9.86
N ASN A 378 30.93 14.60 -11.09
CA ASN A 378 29.81 15.14 -11.85
C ASN A 378 28.91 14.02 -12.38
N LEU A 379 27.65 14.39 -12.66
CA LEU A 379 26.72 13.49 -13.33
C LEU A 379 26.69 13.77 -14.84
N ASN A 380 26.84 12.70 -15.63
CA ASN A 380 26.59 12.67 -17.06
C ASN A 380 25.37 11.80 -17.36
N VAL A 381 24.60 12.19 -18.37
CA VAL A 381 23.49 11.38 -18.91
C VAL A 381 23.80 11.05 -20.37
N LEU A 382 23.66 9.78 -20.72
CA LEU A 382 23.79 9.27 -22.08
C LEU A 382 22.44 8.75 -22.56
N VAL A 383 21.95 9.26 -23.68
CA VAL A 383 20.82 8.66 -24.40
C VAL A 383 21.39 7.76 -25.48
N ARG A 384 21.16 6.45 -25.38
CA ARG A 384 21.58 5.50 -26.41
C ARG A 384 20.50 5.36 -27.47
N LEU A 385 20.91 5.40 -28.72
CA LEU A 385 20.04 5.24 -29.89
C LEU A 385 20.40 3.95 -30.63
N LYS A 386 19.38 3.33 -31.23
CA LYS A 386 19.51 2.14 -32.09
C LYS A 386 20.09 2.45 -33.47
N ILE A 387 19.96 3.70 -33.89
CA ILE A 387 20.32 4.16 -35.23
C ILE A 387 21.80 4.52 -35.37
N ARG A 388 22.29 4.58 -36.61
CA ARG A 388 23.64 5.06 -36.97
C ARG A 388 23.52 6.26 -37.91
N PRO A 389 24.50 7.19 -37.94
CA PRO A 389 25.80 7.15 -37.24
C PRO A 389 25.75 7.58 -35.77
N VAL A 390 24.67 8.22 -35.31
CA VAL A 390 24.56 8.71 -33.93
C VAL A 390 24.07 7.60 -33.01
N ARG A 391 25.00 6.96 -32.31
CA ARG A 391 24.65 5.92 -31.33
C ARG A 391 24.39 6.47 -29.93
N ASN A 392 25.00 7.60 -29.57
CA ASN A 392 24.97 8.13 -28.22
C ASN A 392 24.82 9.65 -28.25
N ILE A 393 23.85 10.17 -27.50
CA ILE A 393 23.72 11.60 -27.21
C ILE A 393 24.18 11.82 -25.78
N ALA A 394 25.28 12.55 -25.61
CA ALA A 394 25.87 12.81 -24.30
C ALA A 394 25.46 14.18 -23.76
N VAL A 395 24.92 14.19 -22.55
CA VAL A 395 24.63 15.37 -21.75
C VAL A 395 25.57 15.34 -20.55
N ASN A 396 26.76 15.91 -20.76
CA ASN A 396 27.83 15.86 -19.77
C ASN A 396 27.71 17.00 -18.76
N ASN A 397 28.21 16.74 -17.55
CA ASN A 397 28.36 17.67 -16.45
C ASN A 397 27.05 18.42 -16.15
N ILE A 398 25.97 17.68 -15.89
CA ILE A 398 24.64 18.27 -15.70
C ILE A 398 24.59 19.18 -14.47
N ASN A 399 25.44 18.91 -13.48
CA ASN A 399 25.61 19.73 -12.28
C ASN A 399 26.61 20.90 -12.48
N SER A 400 27.23 21.03 -13.66
CA SER A 400 28.16 22.11 -14.01
C SER A 400 29.31 22.29 -13.01
N GLY A 401 29.80 21.20 -12.43
CA GLY A 401 30.83 21.24 -11.37
C GLY A 401 30.32 21.68 -10.00
N GLN A 402 29.03 21.96 -9.83
CA GLN A 402 28.47 22.38 -8.55
C GLN A 402 28.23 21.19 -7.64
N LYS A 403 28.42 21.41 -6.33
CA LYS A 403 28.00 20.48 -5.28
C LYS A 403 26.47 20.44 -5.21
N TRP A 404 25.90 19.24 -5.16
CA TRP A 404 24.51 19.00 -4.81
C TRP A 404 24.42 18.33 -3.46
N GLY A 405 24.15 19.12 -2.41
CA GLY A 405 24.09 18.63 -1.04
C GLY A 405 23.06 17.51 -0.80
N ASN A 406 23.18 16.83 0.33
CA ASN A 406 22.27 15.77 0.77
C ASN A 406 20.82 16.29 0.74
N PHE A 407 19.88 15.42 0.36
CA PHE A 407 18.43 15.71 0.38
C PHE A 407 17.99 16.96 -0.43
N SER A 408 18.73 17.27 -1.50
CA SER A 408 18.46 18.42 -2.39
C SER A 408 17.87 18.00 -3.74
N GLU A 409 16.93 18.81 -4.25
CA GLU A 409 16.31 18.61 -5.57
C GLU A 409 16.97 19.54 -6.59
N HIS A 410 17.35 19.01 -7.76
CA HIS A 410 17.95 19.78 -8.86
C HIS A 410 17.20 19.56 -10.16
N LYS A 411 17.11 20.62 -10.97
CA LYS A 411 16.45 20.59 -12.27
C LYS A 411 17.36 21.16 -13.34
N PHE A 412 17.46 20.45 -14.45
CA PHE A 412 18.29 20.82 -15.59
C PHE A 412 17.48 20.72 -16.87
N THR A 413 17.60 21.71 -17.75
CA THR A 413 16.97 21.71 -19.07
C THR A 413 17.99 22.11 -20.11
N LYS A 414 18.11 21.34 -21.19
CA LYS A 414 19.07 21.62 -22.27
C LYS A 414 18.51 21.23 -23.64
N PRO A 415 18.62 22.10 -24.66
CA PRO A 415 18.43 21.69 -26.04
C PRO A 415 19.58 20.77 -26.49
N LEU A 416 19.25 19.73 -27.26
CA LEU A 416 20.19 18.77 -27.80
C LEU A 416 20.55 19.16 -29.24
N THR A 417 21.83 19.37 -29.50
CA THR A 417 22.34 19.62 -30.85
C THR A 417 22.77 18.30 -31.47
N VAL A 418 21.82 17.63 -32.13
CA VAL A 418 22.02 16.28 -32.69
C VAL A 418 21.26 16.11 -34.01
N PRO A 419 21.69 15.20 -34.89
CA PRO A 419 20.89 14.79 -36.04
C PRO A 419 19.46 14.34 -35.65
N PRO A 420 18.49 14.44 -36.57
CA PRO A 420 17.11 14.04 -36.31
C PRO A 420 17.01 12.58 -35.84
N PHE A 421 16.18 12.35 -34.82
CA PHE A 421 15.83 11.03 -34.30
C PHE A 421 14.41 11.10 -33.71
N THR A 422 13.80 9.93 -33.54
CA THR A 422 12.45 9.75 -32.98
C THR A 422 12.51 9.04 -31.63
N PHE A 423 11.39 8.99 -30.91
CA PHE A 423 11.32 8.24 -29.66
C PHE A 423 11.57 6.73 -29.85
N ASP A 424 11.20 6.16 -31.00
CA ASP A 424 11.37 4.72 -31.26
C ASP A 424 12.84 4.32 -31.46
N ASP A 425 13.67 5.29 -31.82
CA ASP A 425 15.11 5.14 -31.97
C ASP A 425 15.83 5.03 -30.63
N ILE A 426 15.20 5.45 -29.51
CA ILE A 426 15.81 5.40 -28.18
C ILE A 426 15.87 3.95 -27.68
N GLU A 427 17.06 3.53 -27.25
CA GLU A 427 17.33 2.20 -26.69
C GLU A 427 17.20 2.24 -25.17
N ASP A 428 18.01 3.06 -24.51
CA ASP A 428 18.02 3.23 -23.07
C ASP A 428 18.69 4.54 -22.65
N ILE A 429 18.66 4.80 -21.34
CA ILE A 429 19.32 5.93 -20.70
C ILE A 429 20.38 5.42 -19.73
N ILE A 430 21.59 5.96 -19.82
CA ILE A 430 22.68 5.66 -18.90
C ILE A 430 23.01 6.90 -18.08
N LEU A 431 22.99 6.78 -16.76
CA LEU A 431 23.61 7.74 -15.86
C LEU A 431 25.05 7.31 -15.59
N ARG A 432 25.98 8.27 -15.61
CA ARG A 432 27.38 8.03 -15.29
C ARG A 432 27.90 9.10 -14.33
N HIS A 433 28.33 8.66 -13.15
CA HIS A 433 29.06 9.47 -12.20
C HIS A 433 30.55 9.52 -12.59
N THR A 434 31.16 10.71 -12.57
CA THR A 434 32.57 10.90 -12.94
C THR A 434 33.53 10.84 -11.77
N GLY A 435 33.05 10.67 -10.54
CA GLY A 435 33.90 10.77 -9.36
C GLY A 435 35.08 9.80 -9.34
N GLY A 436 36.20 10.23 -8.75
CA GLY A 436 37.54 9.63 -8.91
C GLY A 436 37.71 8.19 -8.40
N ARG A 437 38.77 7.48 -8.81
CA ARG A 437 39.22 6.20 -8.18
C ARG A 437 40.24 6.53 -7.09
N GLY A 438 40.21 5.83 -5.96
CA GLY A 438 41.21 5.92 -4.89
C GLY A 438 40.64 6.36 -3.53
N THR A 439 41.52 6.50 -2.54
CA THR A 439 41.22 7.01 -1.20
C THR A 439 40.66 8.43 -1.32
N GLY A 440 39.36 8.61 -1.06
CA GLY A 440 38.67 9.90 -1.20
C GLY A 440 37.73 10.02 -2.40
N ALA A 441 37.47 8.94 -3.14
CA ALA A 441 36.37 8.90 -4.11
C ALA A 441 35.05 9.36 -3.48
N ASP A 442 34.24 10.09 -4.25
CA ASP A 442 32.92 10.50 -3.80
C ASP A 442 31.90 9.37 -3.99
N ASP A 443 31.03 9.26 -3.00
CA ASP A 443 29.86 8.41 -3.04
C ASP A 443 28.64 9.31 -3.15
N TRP A 444 27.67 8.93 -3.97
CA TRP A 444 26.48 9.74 -4.21
C TRP A 444 25.23 8.88 -4.18
N HIS A 445 24.25 9.30 -3.38
CA HIS A 445 22.95 8.66 -3.31
C HIS A 445 21.98 9.33 -4.27
N LEU A 446 21.53 8.62 -5.31
CA LEU A 446 20.47 9.10 -6.18
C LEU A 446 19.13 8.53 -5.73
N ASP A 447 18.24 9.40 -5.22
CA ASP A 447 16.95 9.01 -4.65
C ASP A 447 15.76 9.32 -5.58
N LYS A 448 15.89 10.30 -6.49
CA LYS A 448 14.91 10.56 -7.57
C LYS A 448 15.62 10.77 -8.88
N LEU A 449 15.07 10.18 -9.94
CA LEU A 449 15.44 10.52 -11.31
C LEU A 449 14.19 10.61 -12.18
N LYS A 450 13.98 11.80 -12.77
CA LYS A 450 13.01 11.99 -13.83
C LYS A 450 13.67 12.56 -15.05
N ILE A 451 13.55 11.89 -16.19
CA ILE A 451 14.07 12.34 -17.48
C ILE A 451 12.91 12.47 -18.45
N THR A 452 12.72 13.68 -18.96
CA THR A 452 11.70 14.01 -19.95
C THR A 452 12.38 14.51 -21.21
N LEU A 453 11.91 14.07 -22.37
CA LEU A 453 12.45 14.46 -23.67
C LEU A 453 11.33 14.99 -24.55
N THR A 454 11.57 16.14 -25.17
CA THR A 454 10.68 16.75 -26.17
C THR A 454 11.32 16.66 -27.54
N ILE A 455 10.66 16.03 -28.51
CA ILE A 455 11.07 15.90 -29.92
C ILE A 455 9.93 16.42 -30.79
N ALA A 456 10.21 17.38 -31.69
CA ALA A 456 9.22 17.92 -32.63
C ALA A 456 7.87 18.34 -31.99
N GLY A 457 7.91 18.85 -30.75
CA GLY A 457 6.74 19.26 -29.98
C GLY A 457 6.08 18.16 -29.13
N GLU A 458 6.34 16.88 -29.42
CA GLU A 458 5.89 15.77 -28.57
C GLU A 458 6.83 15.61 -27.37
N THR A 459 6.28 15.42 -26.17
CA THR A 459 7.06 15.22 -24.94
C THR A 459 6.78 13.85 -24.34
N ARG A 460 7.83 13.08 -23.99
CA ARG A 460 7.69 11.81 -23.29
C ARG A 460 8.57 11.77 -22.04
N VAL A 461 8.06 11.13 -20.99
CA VAL A 461 8.83 10.79 -19.80
C VAL A 461 9.55 9.47 -20.08
N LEU A 462 10.87 9.50 -20.14
CA LEU A 462 11.72 8.34 -20.42
C LEU A 462 12.05 7.58 -19.14
N VAL A 463 12.36 8.30 -18.07
CA VAL A 463 12.65 7.72 -16.75
C VAL A 463 11.86 8.49 -15.70
N ASP A 464 11.29 7.78 -14.72
CA ASP A 464 10.55 8.35 -13.60
C ASP A 464 10.61 7.40 -12.41
N GLU A 465 11.76 7.41 -11.74
CA GLU A 465 12.08 6.52 -10.63
C GLU A 465 12.26 7.32 -9.35
N VAL A 466 11.83 6.73 -8.24
CA VAL A 466 12.05 7.22 -6.87
C VAL A 466 12.40 6.03 -5.99
N GLY A 467 13.49 6.15 -5.24
CA GLY A 467 14.04 5.12 -4.36
C GLY A 467 14.88 5.75 -3.25
N ALA A 468 15.33 4.95 -2.29
CA ALA A 468 16.18 5.43 -1.20
C ALA A 468 17.31 4.43 -0.92
N PRO A 469 18.35 4.35 -1.79
CA PRO A 469 18.49 5.05 -3.07
C PRO A 469 17.95 4.24 -4.27
N ILE A 470 17.73 4.89 -5.41
CA ILE A 470 17.59 4.23 -6.73
C ILE A 470 18.91 3.56 -7.10
N HIS A 471 20.00 4.30 -6.87
CA HIS A 471 21.35 3.81 -7.08
C HIS A 471 22.33 4.50 -6.15
N TYR A 472 23.19 3.69 -5.56
CA TYR A 472 24.39 4.14 -4.85
C TYR A 472 25.52 4.24 -5.87
N PHE A 473 25.93 5.46 -6.20
CA PHE A 473 27.11 5.68 -7.03
C PHE A 473 28.33 5.70 -6.14
N GLY A 474 29.26 4.77 -6.34
CA GLY A 474 30.51 4.73 -5.58
C GLY A 474 31.69 4.29 -6.45
N GLY A 475 32.83 4.03 -5.81
CA GLY A 475 34.08 3.67 -6.48
C GLY A 475 33.92 2.59 -7.57
N ASP A 476 33.17 1.52 -7.25
CA ASP A 476 32.98 0.35 -8.11
C ASP A 476 31.66 0.36 -8.91
N SER A 477 30.72 1.25 -8.57
CA SER A 477 29.41 1.34 -9.20
C SER A 477 29.15 2.76 -9.70
N ARG A 478 29.67 3.09 -10.88
CA ARG A 478 29.66 4.47 -11.42
C ARG A 478 28.60 4.72 -12.47
N SER A 479 27.84 3.71 -12.84
CA SER A 479 26.87 3.82 -13.92
C SER A 479 25.62 3.02 -13.63
N LYS A 480 24.48 3.60 -13.98
CA LYS A 480 23.17 2.94 -13.91
C LYS A 480 22.49 3.05 -15.27
N ILE A 481 22.05 1.92 -15.80
CA ILE A 481 21.28 1.83 -17.04
C ILE A 481 19.79 1.76 -16.67
N PHE A 482 18.98 2.55 -17.35
CA PHE A 482 17.52 2.57 -17.27
C PHE A 482 16.95 2.17 -18.61
N GLN A 483 16.29 1.02 -18.65
CA GLN A 483 15.61 0.53 -19.84
C GLN A 483 14.35 1.37 -20.10
N ILE A 484 14.13 1.78 -21.35
CA ILE A 484 12.90 2.48 -21.73
C ILE A 484 11.86 1.42 -22.06
N ASN A 485 10.91 1.24 -21.15
CA ASN A 485 9.76 0.38 -21.39
C ASN A 485 8.93 1.01 -22.52
N LYS A 486 8.77 0.26 -23.61
CA LYS A 486 7.98 0.65 -24.79
C LYS A 486 6.49 0.58 -24.51
#